data_AF-K1TME3-F1
#
_entry.id   AF-K1TME3-F1
#
_cell.length_a   1.000
_cell.length_b   1.000
_cell.length_c   1.000
_cell.angle_alpha   90.00
_cell.angle_beta   90.00
_cell.angle_gamma   90.00
#
_symmetry.space_group_name_H-M   'P 1'
#
loop_
_entity.id
_entity.type
_entity.pdbx_description
1 polymer ?
#
loop_
_entity_poly.entity_id
_entity_poly.type
_entity_poly.pdbx_seq_one_letter_code
_entity_poly.pdbx_strand_id
1 'polypeptide(L)' 'RGIELNKVDTENILLVDADYVVLSLGVRPENKLYDDINGKLKNVYLIGDAEKTGRIADATSQAYELCKNI' A
#
# COMPACT_ATOMS: atom_id res chain seq x y z
N ARG A 1 5.07 -25.17 -15.24
CA ARG A 1 6.01 -24.69 -14.20
C ARG A 1 5.12 -24.15 -13.08
N GLY A 2 4.90 -24.93 -12.02
CA GLY A 2 3.94 -24.61 -10.97
C GLY A 2 4.52 -23.78 -9.82
N ILE A 3 3.80 -23.76 -8.69
CA ILE A 3 4.21 -23.15 -7.44
C ILE A 3 4.46 -24.22 -6.39
N GLU A 4 5.40 -23.96 -5.48
CA GLU A 4 5.61 -24.75 -4.28
C GLU A 4 4.92 -24.07 -3.10
N LEU A 5 4.06 -24.80 -2.41
CA LEU A 5 3.40 -24.38 -1.19
C LEU A 5 4.00 -25.16 -0.02
N ASN A 6 4.51 -24.43 0.99
CA ASN A 6 4.91 -25.02 2.26
C ASN A 6 3.81 -24.79 3.29
N LYS A 7 3.27 -25.88 3.84
CA LYS A 7 2.29 -25.84 4.92
C LYS A 7 3.02 -25.56 6.25
N VAL A 8 3.01 -24.30 6.68
CA VAL A 8 3.78 -23.77 7.82
C VAL A 8 3.61 -24.56 9.13
N ASP A 9 2.44 -25.16 9.36
CA ASP A 9 2.14 -25.91 10.59
C ASP A 9 2.73 -27.34 10.61
N THR A 10 3.09 -27.91 9.46
CA THR A 10 3.45 -29.32 9.30
C THR A 10 4.70 -29.55 8.46
N GLU A 11 5.29 -28.47 7.92
CA GLU A 11 6.43 -28.48 6.99
C GLU A 11 6.21 -29.34 5.73
N ASN A 12 4.96 -29.71 5.45
CA ASN A 12 4.60 -30.46 4.26
C ASN A 12 4.66 -29.57 3.02
N ILE A 13 5.28 -30.09 1.97
CA ILE A 13 5.42 -29.41 0.69
C ILE A 13 4.36 -29.94 -0.29
N LEU A 14 3.65 -29.02 -0.95
CA LEU A 14 2.69 -29.31 -2.02
C LEU A 14 3.10 -28.55 -3.30
N LEU A 15 3.19 -29.27 -4.41
CA LEU A 15 3.39 -28.67 -5.73
C LEU A 15 2.04 -28.48 -6.41
N VAL A 16 1.76 -27.27 -6.87
CA VAL A 16 0.53 -26.91 -7.59
C VAL A 16 0.89 -26.42 -8.98
N ASP A 17 0.41 -27.09 -10.02
CA ASP A 17 0.58 -26.61 -11.39
C ASP A 17 -0.23 -25.34 -11.64
N ALA A 18 0.43 -24.35 -12.24
CA ALA A 18 -0.17 -23.08 -12.63
C ALA A 18 0.58 -22.51 -13.84
N ASP A 19 -0.14 -21.87 -14.75
CA ASP A 19 0.48 -21.13 -15.87
C ASP A 19 0.92 -19.73 -15.43
N TYR A 20 0.15 -19.11 -14.52
CA TYR A 20 0.40 -17.79 -13.98
C TYR A 20 0.04 -17.71 -12.49
N VAL A 21 0.72 -16.80 -11.78
CA VAL A 21 0.48 -16.51 -10.35
C VAL A 21 0.26 -15.01 -10.20
N VAL A 22 -0.85 -14.63 -9.55
CA VAL A 22 -1.17 -13.22 -9.28
C VAL A 22 -0.90 -12.92 -7.81
N LEU A 23 0.01 -11.99 -7.55
CA LEU A 23 0.31 -11.52 -6.20
C LEU A 23 -0.62 -10.37 -5.83
N SER A 24 -1.61 -10.64 -4.96
CA SER A 24 -2.54 -9.64 -4.43
C SER A 24 -2.33 -9.47 -2.91
N LEU A 25 -1.08 -9.23 -2.50
CA LEU A 25 -0.63 -9.23 -1.10
C LEU A 25 -0.95 -7.93 -0.33
N GLY A 26 -1.72 -7.02 -0.94
CA GLY A 26 -2.00 -5.69 -0.40
C GLY A 26 -1.08 -4.61 -0.95
N VAL A 27 -1.14 -3.42 -0.34
CA VAL A 27 -0.40 -2.21 -0.74
C VAL A 27 0.34 -1.63 0.46
N ARG A 28 1.39 -0.85 0.19
CA ARG A 28 2.13 -0.08 1.20
C ARG A 28 2.09 1.40 0.84
N PRO A 29 2.06 2.32 1.81
CA PRO A 29 2.21 3.75 1.53
C PRO A 29 3.51 4.06 0.78
N GLU A 30 3.45 5.02 -0.14
CA GLU A 30 4.60 5.59 -0.83
C GLU A 30 4.64 7.09 -0.55
N ASN A 31 5.54 7.50 0.35
CA ASN A 31 5.63 8.84 0.89
C ASN A 31 7.03 9.46 0.76
N LYS A 32 7.93 8.85 -0.03
CA LYS A 32 9.33 9.30 -0.12
C LYS A 32 9.47 10.76 -0.53
N LEU A 33 8.68 11.21 -1.51
CA LEU A 33 8.73 12.61 -1.96
C LEU A 33 8.33 13.58 -0.84
N TYR A 34 7.33 13.23 -0.04
CA TYR A 34 6.94 14.04 1.11
C TYR A 34 8.09 14.12 2.11
N ASP A 35 8.69 13.00 2.48
CA ASP A 35 9.82 12.96 3.41
C ASP A 35 11.01 13.80 2.92
N ASP A 36 11.27 13.78 1.61
CA ASP A 36 12.37 14.54 1.00
C ASP A 36 12.17 16.05 1.02
N ILE A 37 10.93 16.55 1.05
CA ILE A 37 10.62 18.00 0.94
C ILE A 37 9.95 18.59 2.18
N ASN A 38 9.46 17.75 3.10
CA ASN A 38 8.82 18.21 4.32
C ASN A 38 9.82 19.05 5.16
N GLY A 39 9.36 20.19 5.67
CA GLY A 39 10.21 21.17 6.36
C GLY A 39 11.08 22.05 5.46
N LYS A 40 11.16 21.80 4.14
CA LYS A 40 11.87 22.68 3.18
C LYS A 40 10.95 23.72 2.53
N LEU A 41 9.65 23.45 2.51
CA LEU A 41 8.61 24.34 1.97
C LEU A 41 7.54 24.58 3.05
N LYS A 42 6.87 25.73 2.98
CA LYS A 42 5.90 26.14 4.00
C LYS A 42 4.65 25.26 4.04
N ASN A 43 4.16 24.82 2.88
CA ASN A 43 2.88 24.14 2.72
C ASN A 43 3.10 22.80 2.03
N VAL A 44 3.47 21.78 2.80
CA VAL A 44 3.63 20.40 2.34
C VAL A 44 2.70 19.54 3.17
N TYR A 45 1.82 18.79 2.51
CA TYR A 45 0.85 17.93 3.17
C TYR A 45 0.90 16.52 2.58
N LEU A 46 0.84 15.51 3.44
CA LEU A 46 0.73 14.11 3.06
C LEU A 46 -0.76 13.72 3.11
N ILE A 47 -1.31 13.19 2.02
CA ILE A 47 -2.71 12.78 1.92
C ILE A 47 -2.87 11.51 1.07
N GLY A 48 -4.05 10.91 1.14
CA GLY A 48 -4.42 9.69 0.41
C GLY A 48 -3.63 8.47 0.86
N ASP A 49 -3.49 7.51 -0.06
CA ASP A 49 -2.78 6.26 0.21
C ASP A 49 -1.29 6.46 0.55
N ALA A 50 -0.71 7.61 0.20
CA ALA A 50 0.63 7.99 0.60
C ALA A 50 0.75 8.23 2.11
N GLU A 51 -0.31 8.69 2.79
CA GLU A 51 -0.36 8.76 4.25
C GLU A 51 -0.82 7.43 4.85
N LYS A 52 -1.93 6.91 4.34
CA LYS A 52 -2.55 5.68 4.85
C LYS A 52 -3.37 5.05 3.74
N THR A 53 -2.95 3.85 3.34
CA THR A 53 -3.67 3.03 2.36
C THR A 53 -5.11 2.77 2.83
N GLY A 54 -6.08 2.99 1.95
CA GLY A 54 -7.49 2.84 2.29
C GLY A 54 -8.38 2.68 1.06
N ARG A 55 -9.66 3.03 1.21
CA ARG A 55 -10.59 3.13 0.10
C ARG A 55 -10.44 4.48 -0.58
N ILE A 56 -10.89 4.55 -1.83
CA ILE A 56 -10.95 5.81 -2.60
C ILE A 56 -11.70 6.90 -1.82
N ALA A 57 -12.78 6.54 -1.13
CA ALA A 57 -13.56 7.48 -0.31
C ALA A 57 -12.78 8.05 0.88
N ASP A 58 -11.85 7.28 1.45
CA ASP A 58 -11.01 7.75 2.57
C ASP A 58 -10.03 8.81 2.06
N ALA A 59 -9.38 8.55 0.91
CA ALA A 59 -8.45 9.49 0.29
C ALA A 59 -9.13 10.81 -0.11
N THR A 60 -10.33 10.75 -0.69
CA THR A 60 -11.07 11.96 -1.09
C THR A 60 -11.59 12.73 0.12
N SER A 61 -12.11 12.05 1.13
CA SER A 61 -12.58 12.66 2.39
C SER A 61 -11.45 13.37 3.12
N GLN A 62 -10.29 12.72 3.24
CA GLN A 62 -9.12 13.29 3.89
C GLN A 62 -8.63 14.57 3.19
N ALA A 63 -8.52 14.54 1.85
CA ALA A 63 -8.14 15.72 1.08
C ALA A 63 -9.14 16.87 1.28
N TYR A 64 -10.44 16.57 1.30
CA TYR A 64 -11.48 17.56 1.53
C TYR A 64 -11.38 18.20 2.92
N GLU A 65 -11.29 17.40 3.98
CA GLU A 65 -11.20 17.92 5.35
C GLU A 65 -9.89 18.70 5.58
N LEU A 66 -8.78 18.28 4.97
CA LEU A 66 -7.54 19.06 5.01
C LEU A 66 -7.74 20.44 4.36
N CYS A 67 -8.19 20.48 3.11
CA CYS A 67 -8.35 21.73 2.36
C CYS A 67 -9.36 22.68 2.98
N LYS A 68 -10.40 22.17 3.65
CA LYS A 68 -11.38 22.96 4.39
C LYS A 68 -10.78 23.70 5.60
N ASN A 69 -9.68 23.18 6.16
CA ASN A 69 -9.05 23.69 7.38
C ASN A 69 -7.72 24.42 7.13
N ILE A 70 -7.34 24.61 5.85
CA ILE A 70 -6.19 25.44 5.42
C ILE A 70 -6.70 26.82 5.04
#